data_AF-C8PRB2-F1
#
_entry.id   AF-C8PRB2-F1
#
_cell.length_a   1.000
_cell.length_b   1.000
_cell.length_c   1.000
_cell.angle_alpha   90.00
_cell.angle_beta   90.00
_cell.angle_gamma   90.00
#
_symmetry.space_group_name_H-M   'P 1'
#
loop_
_entity.id
_entity.type
_entity.pdbx_description
1 polymer ?
#
loop_
_entity_poly.entity_id
_entity_poly.type
_entity_poly.pdbx_seq_one_letter_code
_entity_poly.pdbx_strand_id
1 'polypeptide(L)'
;MIEAVTQNTYTAQHPANKHAAKNTQSFSQLLDSLKTESARFSTAQEAAHSNLSTRLPGEYLSSFEIVNPTDADRAAQPKGMGAAAAAHQAGGKAVIDKTSQLYQQALELESYFVKIMLDSMRSTLGKNTLAGKESFAGQMYDDMMYEELSRTMTKNAGLGLADQIYLQLNGQA
;
A
#
# COMPACT_ATOMS: atom_id res chain seq x y z
N MET A 1 -7.76 -84.20 -17.57
CA MET A 1 -6.83 -84.48 -16.44
C MET A 1 -5.63 -85.18 -17.03
N ILE A 2 -4.40 -84.67 -17.11
CA ILE A 2 -3.73 -83.49 -16.55
C ILE A 2 -2.61 -83.15 -17.57
N GLU A 3 -2.53 -81.88 -17.99
CA GLU A 3 -1.33 -81.30 -18.59
C GLU A 3 -0.33 -80.95 -17.48
N ALA A 4 0.96 -81.23 -17.68
CA ALA A 4 2.04 -80.81 -16.79
C ALA A 4 3.31 -80.42 -17.58
N VAL A 5 3.47 -79.11 -17.72
CA VAL A 5 4.68 -78.26 -17.69
C VAL A 5 6.07 -78.92 -17.72
N THR A 6 6.93 -78.41 -18.62
CA THR A 6 8.27 -77.91 -18.26
C THR A 6 8.61 -76.66 -19.07
N GLN A 7 8.99 -75.61 -18.36
CA GLN A 7 9.24 -74.26 -18.83
C GLN A 7 10.57 -74.15 -19.58
N ASN A 8 10.65 -73.26 -20.56
CA ASN A 8 11.91 -72.66 -20.97
C ASN A 8 11.73 -71.14 -21.09
N THR A 9 12.26 -70.45 -20.09
CA THR A 9 12.41 -69.01 -20.00
C THR A 9 13.53 -68.54 -20.92
N TYR A 10 13.21 -67.68 -21.89
CA TYR A 10 14.19 -66.80 -22.52
C TYR A 10 13.70 -65.36 -22.42
N THR A 11 14.11 -64.67 -21.36
CA THR A 11 13.97 -63.21 -21.27
C THR A 11 15.07 -62.57 -22.12
N ALA A 12 14.70 -62.05 -23.28
CA ALA A 12 15.55 -61.13 -24.04
C ALA A 12 15.65 -59.80 -23.28
N GLN A 13 16.81 -59.55 -22.65
CA GLN A 13 17.17 -58.26 -22.08
C GLN A 13 17.35 -57.23 -23.21
N HIS A 14 16.43 -56.28 -23.30
CA HIS A 14 16.64 -55.05 -24.06
C HIS A 14 17.42 -54.05 -23.19
N PRO A 15 18.63 -53.59 -23.58
CA PRO A 15 19.26 -52.48 -22.88
C PRO A 15 18.57 -51.16 -23.24
N ALA A 16 17.82 -50.61 -22.29
CA ALA A 16 17.31 -49.24 -22.36
C ALA A 16 18.50 -48.26 -22.42
N ASN A 17 18.59 -47.54 -23.53
CA ASN A 17 19.72 -46.68 -23.83
C ASN A 17 19.74 -45.43 -22.91
N LYS A 18 20.82 -45.29 -22.13
CA LYS A 18 21.05 -44.31 -21.04
C LYS A 18 21.18 -42.84 -21.51
N HIS A 19 20.98 -42.57 -22.80
CA HIS A 19 21.11 -41.22 -23.38
C HIS A 19 19.85 -40.35 -23.24
N ALA A 20 18.65 -40.92 -23.08
CA ALA A 20 17.41 -40.15 -22.91
C ALA A 20 17.30 -39.50 -21.51
N ALA A 21 17.82 -40.18 -20.47
CA ALA A 21 17.73 -39.72 -19.08
C ALA A 21 18.63 -38.50 -18.76
N LYS A 22 19.77 -38.35 -19.47
CA LYS A 22 20.64 -37.18 -19.29
C LYS A 22 20.00 -35.90 -19.81
N ASN A 23 19.30 -35.97 -20.95
CA ASN A 23 18.68 -34.80 -21.57
C ASN A 23 17.46 -34.30 -20.77
N THR A 24 16.69 -35.23 -20.18
CA THR A 24 15.56 -34.88 -19.30
C THR A 24 16.04 -34.27 -17.97
N GLN A 25 17.16 -34.74 -17.42
CA GLN A 25 17.77 -34.14 -16.22
C GLN A 25 18.29 -32.72 -16.49
N SER A 26 18.95 -32.50 -17.64
CA SER A 26 19.37 -31.15 -18.04
C SER A 26 18.18 -30.20 -18.22
N PHE A 27 17.07 -30.69 -18.78
CA PHE A 27 15.86 -29.88 -18.94
C PHE A 27 15.18 -29.56 -17.60
N SER A 28 15.10 -30.53 -16.68
CA SER A 28 14.57 -30.27 -15.33
C SER A 28 15.41 -29.26 -14.55
N GLN A 29 16.74 -29.29 -14.71
CA GLN A 29 17.64 -28.31 -14.10
C GLN A 29 17.42 -26.90 -14.67
N LEU A 30 17.16 -26.78 -15.98
CA LEU A 30 16.83 -25.50 -16.61
C LEU A 30 15.48 -24.95 -16.12
N LEU A 31 14.49 -25.81 -15.92
CA LEU A 31 13.20 -25.41 -15.34
C LEU A 31 13.34 -24.94 -13.89
N ASP A 32 14.17 -25.62 -13.09
CA ASP A 32 14.42 -25.24 -11.71
C ASP A 32 15.19 -23.91 -11.62
N SER A 33 16.20 -23.72 -12.48
CA SER A 33 16.91 -22.44 -12.58
C SER A 33 15.98 -21.31 -13.02
N LEU A 34 15.09 -21.55 -13.99
CA LEU A 34 14.14 -20.55 -14.46
C LEU A 34 13.10 -20.20 -13.39
N LYS A 35 12.61 -21.19 -12.64
CA LYS A 35 11.70 -20.96 -11.50
C LYS A 35 12.39 -20.20 -10.36
N THR A 36 13.63 -20.53 -10.07
CA THR A 36 14.45 -19.86 -9.05
C THR A 36 14.77 -18.42 -9.46
N GLU A 37 15.10 -18.19 -10.73
CA GLU A 37 15.34 -16.85 -11.29
C GLU A 37 14.07 -16.00 -11.31
N SER A 38 12.92 -16.62 -11.62
CA SER A 38 11.59 -15.97 -11.53
C SER A 38 11.28 -15.54 -10.09
N ALA A 39 11.52 -16.40 -9.10
CA ALA A 39 11.30 -16.08 -7.69
C ALA A 39 12.28 -15.00 -7.17
N ARG A 40 13.51 -14.98 -7.67
CA ARG A 40 14.49 -13.92 -7.39
C ARG A 40 14.09 -12.59 -8.04
N PHE A 41 13.51 -12.61 -9.23
CA PHE A 41 12.95 -11.41 -9.86
C PHE A 41 11.74 -10.87 -9.08
N SER A 42 10.84 -11.73 -8.61
CA SER A 42 9.71 -11.31 -7.75
C SER A 42 10.17 -10.71 -6.42
N THR A 43 11.12 -11.35 -5.73
CA THR A 43 11.66 -10.86 -4.45
C THR A 43 12.53 -9.62 -4.60
N ALA A 44 13.27 -9.48 -5.72
CA ALA A 44 14.00 -8.27 -6.06
C ALA A 44 13.06 -7.10 -6.42
N GLN A 45 11.91 -7.38 -7.05
CA GLN A 45 10.90 -6.37 -7.33
C GLN A 45 10.18 -5.89 -6.06
N GLU A 46 9.95 -6.79 -5.10
CA GLU A 46 9.38 -6.46 -3.79
C GLU A 46 10.36 -5.65 -2.91
N ALA A 47 11.68 -5.89 -3.05
CA ALA A 47 12.73 -5.08 -2.40
C ALA A 47 13.08 -3.77 -3.15
N ALA A 48 12.67 -3.64 -4.41
CA ALA A 48 12.94 -2.49 -5.27
C ALA A 48 11.78 -1.49 -5.35
N HIS A 49 10.74 -1.63 -4.52
CA HIS A 49 10.00 -0.47 -4.05
C HIS A 49 10.96 0.30 -3.15
N SER A 50 11.88 1.04 -3.76
CA SER A 50 12.57 2.12 -3.09
C SER A 50 11.49 2.89 -2.36
N ASN A 51 11.59 2.94 -1.04
CA ASN A 51 10.85 3.86 -0.22
C ASN A 51 11.23 5.24 -0.74
N LEU A 52 10.51 5.71 -1.77
CA LEU A 52 10.53 7.08 -2.19
C LEU A 52 10.08 7.79 -0.93
N SER A 53 11.04 8.32 -0.17
CA SER A 53 10.72 9.22 0.92
C SER A 53 9.98 10.34 0.23
N THR A 54 8.64 10.30 0.31
CA THR A 54 7.78 11.40 -0.12
C THR A 54 8.16 12.66 0.63
N ARG A 55 8.85 12.49 1.76
CA ARG A 55 9.43 13.55 2.57
C ARG A 55 10.63 14.19 1.92
N LEU A 56 10.55 15.50 1.74
CA LEU A 56 11.68 16.29 1.28
C LEU A 56 12.73 16.38 2.40
N PRO A 57 14.04 16.39 2.06
CA PRO A 57 15.08 16.69 3.03
C PRO A 57 14.83 18.05 3.68
N GLY A 58 14.72 18.08 5.01
CA GLY A 58 14.42 19.31 5.76
C GLY A 58 12.93 19.61 5.96
N GLU A 59 12.04 18.68 5.60
CA GLU A 59 10.61 18.82 5.89
C GLU A 59 10.35 18.79 7.40
N TYR A 60 9.79 19.89 7.91
CA TYR A 60 9.46 20.08 9.33
C TYR A 60 8.09 19.49 9.70
N LEU A 61 7.34 19.02 8.71
CA LEU A 61 5.95 18.65 8.90
C LEU A 61 5.76 17.28 9.55
N SER A 62 4.74 17.14 10.39
CA SER A 62 4.46 15.90 11.11
C SER A 62 3.94 14.77 10.19
N SER A 63 4.49 13.56 10.28
CA SER A 63 4.12 12.43 9.41
C SER A 63 2.75 11.85 9.70
N PHE A 64 2.04 11.44 8.66
CA PHE A 64 0.82 10.63 8.77
C PHE A 64 1.10 9.14 8.98
N GLU A 65 2.37 8.74 8.98
CA GLU A 65 2.75 7.35 9.23
C GLU A 65 2.38 6.94 10.66
N ILE A 66 1.72 5.80 10.79
CA ILE A 66 1.41 5.21 12.09
C ILE A 66 2.66 4.53 12.62
N VAL A 67 3.18 5.05 13.73
CA VAL A 67 4.32 4.44 14.43
C VAL A 67 3.84 3.17 15.13
N ASN A 68 4.46 2.02 14.82
CA ASN A 68 4.09 0.69 15.31
C ASN A 68 2.64 0.30 14.95
N PRO A 69 2.36 0.01 13.67
CA PRO A 69 1.02 -0.36 13.23
C PRO A 69 0.56 -1.69 13.84
N THR A 70 -0.72 -1.75 14.21
CA THR A 70 -1.39 -2.96 14.70
C THR A 70 -2.34 -3.53 13.65
N ASP A 71 -2.81 -4.77 13.84
CA ASP A 71 -3.78 -5.37 12.91
C ASP A 71 -5.12 -4.62 12.86
N ALA A 72 -5.46 -3.89 13.93
CA ALA A 72 -6.63 -3.01 13.95
C ALA A 72 -6.47 -1.82 12.99
N ASP A 73 -5.24 -1.34 12.74
CA ASP A 73 -4.97 -0.24 11.81
C ASP A 73 -5.09 -0.68 10.35
N ARG A 74 -4.81 -1.96 10.08
CA ARG A 74 -4.96 -2.58 8.76
C ARG A 74 -6.41 -2.91 8.41
N ALA A 75 -7.27 -3.04 9.41
CA ALA A 75 -8.67 -3.39 9.27
C ALA A 75 -9.60 -2.31 9.84
N ALA A 76 -9.24 -1.04 9.66
CA ALA A 76 -10.00 0.06 10.24
C ALA A 76 -11.32 0.28 9.50
N GLN A 77 -12.36 0.63 10.25
CA GLN A 77 -13.62 1.05 9.66
C GLN A 77 -13.53 2.51 9.19
N PRO A 78 -14.15 2.84 8.05
CA PRO A 78 -14.23 4.22 7.57
C PRO A 78 -14.99 5.10 8.55
N LYS A 79 -14.64 6.38 8.60
CA LYS A 79 -15.26 7.40 9.47
C LYS A 79 -15.71 8.60 8.62
N GLY A 80 -16.57 9.44 9.21
CA GLY A 80 -17.03 10.69 8.58
C GLY A 80 -17.64 10.47 7.19
N MET A 81 -17.19 11.27 6.22
CA MET A 81 -17.62 11.17 4.82
C MET A 81 -17.31 9.82 4.19
N GLY A 82 -16.19 9.19 4.54
CA GLY A 82 -15.83 7.85 4.07
C GLY A 82 -16.80 6.78 4.55
N ALA A 83 -17.32 6.91 5.77
CA ALA A 83 -18.33 5.98 6.29
C ALA A 83 -19.65 6.10 5.53
N ALA A 84 -20.06 7.34 5.21
CA ALA A 84 -21.24 7.58 4.40
C ALA A 84 -21.06 7.00 2.99
N ALA A 85 -19.91 7.24 2.35
CA ALA A 85 -19.58 6.67 1.04
C ALA A 85 -19.60 5.13 1.07
N ALA A 86 -18.97 4.52 2.07
CA ALA A 86 -18.96 3.07 2.27
C ALA A 86 -20.36 2.47 2.47
N ALA A 87 -21.27 3.19 3.12
CA ALA A 87 -22.66 2.75 3.27
C ALA A 87 -23.39 2.72 1.92
N HIS A 88 -23.13 3.71 1.05
CA HIS A 88 -23.74 3.80 -0.27
C HIS A 88 -23.15 2.83 -1.30
N GLN A 89 -21.85 2.52 -1.20
CA GLN A 89 -21.11 1.80 -2.24
C GLN A 89 -20.77 0.34 -1.85
N ALA A 90 -20.47 0.08 -0.58
CA ALA A 90 -19.93 -1.21 -0.10
C ALA A 90 -20.84 -1.92 0.92
N GLY A 91 -22.11 -1.51 1.03
CA GLY A 91 -23.05 -2.08 2.00
C GLY A 91 -22.59 -1.94 3.45
N GLY A 92 -21.78 -0.93 3.76
CA GLY A 92 -21.29 -0.63 5.12
C GLY A 92 -20.22 -1.59 5.65
N LYS A 93 -19.62 -2.44 4.81
CA LYS A 93 -18.56 -3.40 5.22
C LYS A 93 -17.18 -3.05 4.67
N ALA A 94 -16.96 -1.79 4.30
CA ALA A 94 -15.68 -1.36 3.76
C ALA A 94 -14.57 -1.42 4.83
N VAL A 95 -13.38 -1.84 4.42
CA VAL A 95 -12.23 -2.01 5.32
C VAL A 95 -11.07 -1.21 4.76
N ILE A 96 -10.52 -0.33 5.59
CA ILE A 96 -9.43 0.56 5.23
C ILE A 96 -8.14 0.08 5.86
N ASP A 97 -7.13 -0.13 5.03
CA ASP A 97 -5.77 -0.32 5.48
C ASP A 97 -5.08 1.04 5.65
N LYS A 98 -4.99 1.51 6.89
CA LYS A 98 -4.36 2.79 7.22
C LYS A 98 -2.83 2.78 7.12
N THR A 99 -2.25 1.59 7.02
CA THR A 99 -0.80 1.41 6.90
C THR A 99 -0.34 1.50 5.45
N SER A 100 -1.29 1.43 4.51
CA SER A 100 -1.01 1.52 3.08
C SER A 100 -0.48 2.90 2.67
N GLN A 101 0.45 2.91 1.71
CA GLN A 101 0.93 4.16 1.11
C GLN A 101 -0.20 4.96 0.47
N LEU A 102 -1.18 4.28 -0.15
CA LEU A 102 -2.35 4.92 -0.73
C LEU A 102 -3.13 5.72 0.31
N TYR A 103 -3.36 5.16 1.49
CA TYR A 103 -4.06 5.86 2.57
C TYR A 103 -3.26 7.05 3.09
N GLN A 104 -1.94 6.90 3.24
CA GLN A 104 -1.07 8.01 3.64
C GLN A 104 -1.14 9.16 2.63
N GLN A 105 -1.10 8.89 1.33
CA GLN A 105 -1.25 9.93 0.30
C GLN A 105 -2.65 10.55 0.29
N ALA A 106 -3.69 9.76 0.57
CA ALA A 106 -5.05 10.26 0.71
C ALA A 106 -5.18 11.21 1.92
N LEU A 107 -4.50 10.90 3.04
CA LEU A 107 -4.42 11.80 4.21
C LEU A 107 -3.65 13.08 3.92
N GLU A 108 -2.54 13.01 3.17
CA GLU A 108 -1.81 14.19 2.71
C GLU A 108 -2.73 15.13 1.92
N LEU A 109 -3.52 14.58 0.98
CA LEU A 109 -4.48 15.35 0.21
C LEU A 109 -5.59 15.95 1.08
N GLU A 110 -6.15 15.18 2.02
CA GLU A 110 -7.14 15.71 2.96
C GLU A 110 -6.58 16.87 3.79
N SER A 111 -5.31 16.79 4.21
CA SER A 111 -4.66 17.86 4.98
C SER A 111 -4.50 19.15 4.19
N TYR A 112 -4.26 19.05 2.89
CA TYR A 112 -4.24 20.20 1.99
C TYR A 112 -5.63 20.81 1.84
N PHE A 113 -6.66 19.98 1.73
CA PHE A 113 -8.05 20.46 1.70
C PHE A 113 -8.45 21.17 3.00
N VAL A 114 -8.10 20.59 4.16
CA VAL A 114 -8.32 21.22 5.47
C VAL A 114 -7.56 22.54 5.56
N LYS A 115 -6.32 22.63 5.04
CA LYS A 115 -5.57 23.88 4.98
C LYS A 115 -6.33 24.94 4.18
N ILE A 116 -6.83 24.61 2.99
CA ILE A 116 -7.64 25.54 2.17
C ILE A 116 -8.86 26.03 2.95
N MET A 117 -9.53 25.14 3.69
CA MET A 117 -10.68 25.49 4.52
C MET A 117 -10.27 26.45 5.65
N LEU A 118 -9.19 26.16 6.36
CA LEU A 118 -8.65 27.01 7.43
C LEU A 118 -8.20 28.38 6.90
N ASP A 119 -7.53 28.42 5.76
CA ASP A 119 -7.13 29.66 5.08
C ASP A 119 -8.36 30.48 4.68
N SER A 120 -9.40 29.82 4.18
CA SER A 120 -10.68 30.45 3.86
C SER A 120 -11.33 31.03 5.12
N MET A 121 -11.37 30.30 6.23
CA MET A 121 -11.85 30.79 7.52
C MET A 121 -11.03 31.98 8.02
N ARG A 122 -9.69 31.89 7.97
CA ARG A 122 -8.77 32.99 8.33
C ARG A 122 -9.05 34.23 7.48
N SER A 123 -9.30 34.07 6.18
CA SER A 123 -9.60 35.20 5.29
C SER A 123 -10.88 35.97 5.67
N THR A 124 -11.82 35.32 6.37
CA THR A 124 -13.05 35.96 6.86
C THR A 124 -12.84 36.74 8.16
N LEU A 125 -11.78 36.42 8.93
CA LEU A 125 -11.33 37.24 10.05
C LEU A 125 -10.74 38.50 9.44
N GLY A 126 -11.51 39.58 9.37
CA GLY A 126 -11.14 40.80 8.64
C GLY A 126 -9.71 41.25 8.95
N LYS A 127 -9.04 41.85 7.96
CA LYS A 127 -7.62 42.30 7.96
C LYS A 127 -7.24 43.31 9.06
N ASN A 128 -8.17 43.61 9.97
CA ASN A 128 -7.97 44.43 11.16
C ASN A 128 -7.48 43.59 12.33
N THR A 129 -6.58 42.64 12.07
CA THR A 129 -5.95 41.85 13.13
C THR A 129 -5.17 42.80 14.04
N LEU A 130 -5.36 42.64 15.34
CA LEU A 130 -4.77 43.43 16.43
C LEU A 130 -3.21 43.49 16.40
N ALA A 131 -2.57 42.73 15.51
CA ALA A 131 -1.13 42.48 15.45
C ALA A 131 -0.31 43.49 14.61
N GLY A 132 -0.96 44.44 13.90
CA GLY A 132 -0.22 45.40 13.08
C GLY A 132 0.51 44.77 11.88
N LYS A 133 1.07 45.62 11.02
CA LYS A 133 1.65 45.29 9.69
C LYS A 133 2.14 43.84 9.55
N GLU A 134 1.54 43.10 8.64
CA GLU A 134 1.95 41.74 8.28
C GLU A 134 3.45 41.71 7.94
N SER A 135 4.25 41.28 8.91
CA SER A 135 5.68 41.10 8.71
C SER A 135 5.88 39.80 7.96
N PHE A 136 6.88 39.76 7.06
CA PHE A 136 7.26 38.55 6.33
C PHE A 136 7.48 37.35 7.28
N ALA A 137 8.13 37.60 8.42
CA ALA A 137 8.35 36.58 9.44
C ALA A 137 7.05 36.10 10.11
N GLY A 138 6.08 37.00 10.34
CA GLY A 138 4.78 36.65 10.89
C GLY A 138 3.94 35.83 9.92
N GLN A 139 3.93 36.19 8.63
CA GLN A 139 3.25 35.41 7.59
C GLN A 139 3.83 33.99 7.49
N MET A 140 5.17 33.86 7.49
CA MET A 140 5.79 32.54 7.42
C MET A 140 5.50 31.69 8.65
N TYR A 141 5.50 32.28 9.85
CA TYR A 141 5.09 31.57 11.06
C TYR A 141 3.63 31.12 10.98
N ASP A 142 2.73 32.01 10.59
CA ASP A 142 1.30 31.71 10.45
C ASP A 142 1.11 30.56 9.45
N ASP A 143 1.77 30.62 8.29
CA ASP A 143 1.63 29.59 7.26
C ASP A 143 2.13 28.23 7.76
N MET A 144 3.28 28.17 8.42
CA MET A 144 3.77 26.93 9.05
C MET A 144 2.82 26.45 10.16
N MET A 145 2.26 27.35 10.95
CA MET A 145 1.32 27.04 12.02
C MET A 145 0.01 26.46 11.48
N TYR A 146 -0.57 27.10 10.45
CA TYR A 146 -1.81 26.64 9.82
C TYR A 146 -1.61 25.32 9.06
N GLU A 147 -0.42 25.09 8.50
CA GLU A 147 -0.05 23.81 7.88
C GLU A 147 0.04 22.67 8.91
N GLU A 148 0.68 22.88 10.07
CA GLU A 148 0.67 21.87 11.13
C GLU A 148 -0.72 21.68 11.77
N LEU A 149 -1.48 22.77 11.88
CA LEU A 149 -2.86 22.69 12.36
C LEU A 149 -3.72 21.85 11.42
N SER A 150 -3.61 22.04 10.10
CA SER A 150 -4.37 21.24 9.14
C SER A 150 -4.01 19.77 9.22
N ARG A 151 -2.71 19.42 9.33
CA ARG A 151 -2.27 18.04 9.54
C ARG A 151 -2.80 17.44 10.84
N THR A 152 -2.72 18.18 11.93
CA THR A 152 -3.21 17.73 13.24
C THR A 152 -4.73 17.52 13.22
N MET A 153 -5.47 18.41 12.56
CA MET A 153 -6.92 18.25 12.37
C MET A 153 -7.23 17.02 11.51
N THR A 154 -6.53 16.81 10.40
CA THR A 154 -6.73 15.61 9.57
C THR A 154 -6.43 14.31 10.33
N LYS A 155 -5.39 14.26 11.18
CA LYS A 155 -5.06 13.08 12.01
C LYS A 155 -6.13 12.76 13.05
N ASN A 156 -6.63 13.78 13.76
CA ASN A 156 -7.47 13.58 14.95
C ASN A 156 -8.97 13.74 14.68
N ALA A 157 -9.33 14.62 13.76
CA ALA A 157 -10.69 15.04 13.44
C ALA A 157 -10.89 15.13 11.92
N GLY A 158 -10.30 14.19 11.17
CA GLY A 158 -10.48 14.09 9.73
C GLY A 158 -11.96 14.04 9.36
N LEU A 159 -12.30 14.73 8.28
CA LEU A 159 -13.63 14.76 7.71
C LEU A 159 -14.02 13.40 7.11
N GLY A 160 -13.05 12.50 6.92
CA GLY A 160 -13.24 11.20 6.29
C GLY A 160 -13.11 11.25 4.77
N LEU A 161 -12.48 12.30 4.23
CA LEU A 161 -12.23 12.43 2.80
C LEU A 161 -11.15 11.44 2.34
N ALA A 162 -10.08 11.28 3.12
CA ALA A 162 -9.03 10.29 2.84
C ALA A 162 -9.59 8.87 2.79
N ASP A 163 -10.51 8.55 3.71
CA ASP A 163 -11.23 7.29 3.74
C ASP A 163 -12.04 7.07 2.44
N GLN A 164 -12.77 8.09 1.99
CA GLN A 164 -13.52 8.02 0.74
C GLN A 164 -12.62 7.82 -0.49
N ILE A 165 -11.53 8.58 -0.58
CA ILE A 165 -10.56 8.48 -1.67
C ILE A 165 -9.94 7.08 -1.69
N TYR A 166 -9.54 6.57 -0.53
CA TYR A 166 -8.97 5.24 -0.42
C TYR A 166 -9.93 4.16 -0.94
N LEU A 167 -11.20 4.19 -0.53
CA LEU A 167 -12.20 3.22 -0.99
C LEU A 167 -12.45 3.28 -2.50
N GLN A 168 -12.47 4.49 -3.06
CA GLN A 168 -12.63 4.71 -4.50
C GLN A 168 -11.45 4.18 -5.32
N LEU A 169 -10.22 4.44 -4.86
CA LEU A 169 -9.01 4.02 -5.59
C LEU A 169 -8.70 2.54 -5.40
N ASN A 170 -9.07 1.96 -4.25
CA ASN A 170 -8.88 0.54 -3.97
C ASN A 170 -9.98 -0.36 -4.57
N GLY A 171 -10.91 0.21 -5.35
CA GLY A 171 -11.97 -0.55 -6.01
C GLY A 171 -12.98 -1.19 -5.05
N GLN A 172 -13.10 -0.68 -3.83
CA GLN A 172 -14.11 -1.09 -2.85
C GLN A 172 -15.39 -0.22 -2.94
N ALA A 173 -15.51 0.60 -4.00
CA ALA A 173 -16.54 1.59 -4.23
C ALA A 173 -17.36 1.31 -5.50
#